data_AF-A0A7C6GFL9-F1
#
_entry.id   AF-A0A7C6GFL9-F1
#
_cell.length_a   1.000
_cell.length_b   1.000
_cell.length_c   1.000
_cell.angle_alpha   90.00
_cell.angle_beta   90.00
_cell.angle_gamma   90.00
#
_symmetry.space_group_name_H-M   'P 1'
#
loop_
_entity.id
_entity.type
_entity.pdbx_description
1 polymer ?
#
loop_
_entity_poly.entity_id
_entity_poly.type
_entity_poly.pdbx_seq_one_letter_code
_entity_poly.pdbx_strand_id
1 'polypeptide(L)' 'MKLNIKYIDNDIILSDDYVFSFEINNKSLFYRIINDFNNISNGKIIDDIYLYDDLEEVTITNKILLIIDY' A
#
# COMPACT_ATOMS: atom_id res chain seq x y z
N MET A 1 -1.38 0.23 -12.65
CA MET A 1 -1.16 -0.76 -11.58
C MET A 1 -2.37 -0.82 -10.64
N LYS A 2 -2.55 -1.92 -9.92
CA LYS A 2 -3.67 -2.14 -9.00
C LYS A 2 -3.15 -2.58 -7.63
N LEU A 3 -3.36 -1.75 -6.62
CA LEU A 3 -3.00 -2.02 -5.24
C LEU A 3 -4.20 -2.61 -4.51
N ASN A 4 -4.07 -3.83 -4.02
CA ASN A 4 -5.06 -4.50 -3.19
C ASN A 4 -4.55 -4.56 -1.75
N ILE A 5 -5.39 -4.15 -0.81
CA ILE A 5 -5.09 -4.20 0.62
C ILE A 5 -6.24 -4.98 1.26
N LYS A 6 -5.98 -6.17 1.80
CA LYS A 6 -7.03 -7.12 2.25
C LYS A 6 -8.03 -6.54 3.25
N TYR A 7 -7.62 -5.53 4.00
CA TYR A 7 -8.44 -4.85 5.01
C TYR A 7 -9.06 -3.53 4.51
N ILE A 8 -9.05 -3.30 3.20
CA ILE A 8 -9.75 -2.21 2.51
C ILE A 8 -10.65 -2.84 1.45
N ASP A 9 -11.94 -2.51 1.47
CA ASP A 9 -12.95 -3.19 0.64
C ASP A 9 -12.78 -2.96 -0.87
N ASN A 10 -12.13 -1.87 -1.26
CA ASN A 10 -11.95 -1.49 -2.65
C ASN A 10 -10.50 -1.61 -3.09
N ASP A 11 -10.32 -2.10 -4.30
CA ASP A 11 -9.04 -2.03 -4.99
C ASP A 11 -8.67 -0.58 -5.31
N ILE A 12 -7.40 -0.24 -5.11
CA ILE A 12 -6.85 1.07 -5.41
C ILE A 12 -6.20 1.01 -6.80
N ILE A 13 -6.75 1.75 -7.75
CA ILE A 13 -6.17 1.86 -9.09
C ILE A 13 -5.12 2.96 -9.06
N LEU A 14 -3.87 2.58 -9.33
CA LEU A 14 -2.72 3.47 -9.43
C LEU A 14 -2.43 3.77 -10.91
N SER A 15 -2.41 5.04 -11.25
CA SER A 15 -2.13 5.58 -12.58
C SER A 15 -1.07 6.66 -12.49
N ASP A 16 -0.11 6.66 -13.40
CA ASP A 16 1.09 7.53 -13.34
C ASP A 16 0.77 9.03 -13.36
N ASP A 17 -0.38 9.41 -13.92
CA ASP A 17 -0.75 10.81 -14.11
C ASP A 17 -1.46 11.44 -12.90
N TYR A 18 -1.76 10.68 -11.85
CA TYR A 18 -2.59 11.14 -10.75
C TYR A 18 -2.06 10.76 -9.37
N VAL A 19 -2.14 11.71 -8.44
CA VAL A 19 -1.99 11.42 -7.01
C VAL A 19 -3.27 10.77 -6.51
N PHE A 20 -3.18 9.54 -6.01
CA PHE A 20 -4.28 8.87 -5.33
C PHE A 20 -4.29 9.25 -3.85
N SER A 21 -5.44 9.71 -3.35
CA SER A 21 -5.67 10.01 -1.94
C SER A 21 -6.85 9.21 -1.41
N PHE A 22 -6.73 8.69 -0.20
CA PHE A 22 -7.81 8.01 0.50
C PHE A 22 -7.83 8.42 1.98
N GLU A 23 -9.01 8.35 2.58
CA GLU A 23 -9.24 8.67 3.97
C GLU A 23 -9.50 7.38 4.76
N ILE A 24 -8.91 7.27 5.95
CA ILE A 24 -9.12 6.14 6.85
C ILE A 24 -9.73 6.65 8.15
N ASN A 25 -11.03 6.39 8.32
CA ASN A 25 -11.77 6.79 9.50
C ASN A 25 -11.47 5.93 10.74
N ASN A 26 -11.02 4.69 10.53
CA ASN A 26 -10.69 3.78 11.62
C ASN A 26 -9.22 3.96 12.05
N LYS A 27 -9.02 4.51 13.26
CA LYS A 27 -7.69 4.77 13.83
C LYS A 27 -6.78 3.53 13.88
N SER A 28 -7.33 2.36 14.18
CA SER A 28 -6.54 1.12 14.23
C SER A 28 -6.09 0.69 12.84
N LEU A 29 -6.95 0.81 11.83
CA LEU A 29 -6.58 0.54 10.43
C LEU A 29 -5.54 1.55 9.92
N PHE A 30 -5.66 2.81 10.32
CA PHE A 30 -4.67 3.83 9.99
C PHE A 30 -3.28 3.47 10.51
N TYR A 31 -3.14 3.08 11.78
CA TYR A 31 -1.82 2.68 12.28
C TYR A 31 -1.31 1.38 11.63
N ARG A 32 -2.21 0.44 11.34
CA ARG A 32 -1.86 -0.80 10.64
C ARG A 32 -1.25 -0.50 9.28
N ILE A 33 -1.92 0.28 8.44
CA ILE A 33 -1.44 0.56 7.07
C ILE A 33 -0.10 1.30 7.06
N ILE A 34 0.08 2.27 7.96
CA ILE A 34 1.35 3.01 8.07
C ILE A 34 2.48 2.08 8.53
N ASN A 35 2.22 1.23 9.52
CA ASN A 35 3.19 0.25 9.97
C ASN A 35 3.52 -0.79 8.88
N ASP A 36 2.54 -1.27 8.14
CA ASP A 36 2.73 -2.24 7.07
C ASP A 36 3.58 -1.65 5.94
N PHE A 37 3.27 -0.43 5.47
CA PHE A 37 4.09 0.26 4.48
C PHE A 37 5.51 0.55 4.98
N ASN A 38 5.68 0.90 6.26
CA ASN A 38 7.01 1.05 6.86
C ASN A 38 7.78 -0.28 6.91
N ASN A 39 7.11 -1.40 7.17
CA ASN A 39 7.75 -2.71 7.13
C ASN A 39 8.13 -3.11 5.69
N ILE A 40 7.28 -2.83 4.71
CA ILE A 40 7.56 -3.07 3.28
C ILE A 40 8.75 -2.24 2.80
N SER A 41 8.81 -0.95 3.16
CA SER A 41 9.94 -0.09 2.80
C SER A 41 11.27 -0.58 3.42
N ASN A 42 11.20 -1.27 4.56
CA ASN A 42 12.35 -1.90 5.22
C ASN A 42 12.59 -3.37 4.78
N GLY A 43 11.98 -3.82 3.68
CA GLY A 43 12.26 -5.12 3.07
C GLY A 43 11.52 -6.31 3.68
N LYS A 44 10.51 -6.09 4.53
CA LYS A 44 9.64 -7.17 5.02
C LYS A 44 8.50 -7.44 4.03
N ILE A 45 8.10 -8.71 3.94
CA ILE A 45 6.94 -9.14 3.17
C ILE A 45 5.70 -9.03 4.05
N ILE A 46 4.63 -8.42 3.51
CA ILE A 46 3.33 -8.29 4.18
C ILE A 46 2.29 -9.00 3.32
N ASP A 47 1.74 -10.10 3.83
CA ASP A 47 0.78 -10.95 3.10
C ASP A 47 -0.59 -10.31 2.88
N ASP A 48 -0.81 -9.09 3.40
CA ASP A 48 -2.09 -8.38 3.29
C ASP A 48 -2.10 -7.30 2.22
N ILE A 49 -0.96 -7.00 1.58
CA ILE A 49 -0.82 -5.91 0.61
C ILE A 49 -0.19 -6.46 -0.67
N TYR A 50 -0.93 -6.37 -1.77
CA TYR A 50 -0.56 -6.88 -3.08
C TYR A 50 -0.56 -5.77 -4.12
N LEU A 51 0.43 -5.77 -5.00
CA LEU A 51 0.44 -4.90 -6.18
C LEU A 51 0.38 -5.77 -7.42
N TYR A 52 -0.56 -5.47 -8.29
CA TYR A 52 -0.69 -6.11 -9.59
C TYR A 52 -0.34 -5.12 -10.69
N ASP A 53 0.46 -5.58 -11.64
CA ASP A 53 0.63 -4.93 -12.93
C ASP A 53 -0.07 -5.79 -13.99
N ASP A 54 -1.13 -5.25 -14.58
CA ASP A 54 -2.15 -5.99 -15.33
C ASP A 54 -2.70 -7.23 -14.60
N LEU A 55 -2.18 -8.42 -14.93
CA LEU A 55 -2.59 -9.72 -14.37
C LEU A 55 -1.48 -10.38 -13.54
N GLU A 56 -0.31 -9.76 -13.43
CA GLU A 56 0.85 -10.29 -12.72
C GLU A 56 1.03 -9.59 -11.39
N GLU A 57 1.23 -10.36 -10.32
CA GLU A 57 1.62 -9.81 -9.03
C GLU A 57 3.09 -9.36 -9.08
N VAL A 58 3.35 -8.12 -8.70
CA VAL A 58 4.68 -7.54 -8.67
C VAL A 58 5.11 -7.28 -7.22
N THR A 59 6.35 -7.66 -6.90
CA THR A 59 6.88 -7.42 -5.55
C THR A 59 7.15 -5.93 -5.32
N ILE A 60 6.65 -5.43 -4.19
CA ILE A 60 6.83 -4.06 -3.69
C ILE A 60 7.86 -3.97 -2.54
N THR A 61 8.39 -5.11 -2.11
CA THR A 61 9.36 -5.21 -1.01
C THR A 61 10.60 -4.36 -1.31
N ASN A 62 10.93 -3.43 -0.41
CA ASN A 62 12.05 -2.50 -0.57
C ASN A 62 11.98 -1.62 -1.85
N LYS A 63 10.79 -1.45 -2.43
CA LYS A 63 10.55 -0.60 -3.62
C LYS A 63 9.62 0.59 -3.35
N ILE A 64 9.30 0.84 -2.07
CA ILE A 64 8.42 1.94 -1.67
C ILE A 64 9.25 2.99 -0.92
N LEU A 65 9.10 4.26 -1.32
CA LEU A 65 9.56 5.41 -0.55
C LEU A 65 8.43 5.88 0.36
N LEU A 66 8.62 5.76 1.68
CA LEU A 66 7.68 6.26 2.67
C LEU A 66 8.20 7.59 3.24
N ILE A 67 7.38 8.64 3.15
CA ILE A 67 7.71 9.99 3.65
C ILE A 67 6.73 10.29 4.80
N ILE A 68 7.26 10.44 6.01
CA ILE A 68 6.52 10.85 7.21
C ILE A 68 7.33 11.97 7.86
N ASP A 69 6.72 13.14 8.02
CA ASP A 69 7.30 14.27 8.75
C ASP A 69 6.74 14.27 10.18
N TYR A 70 7.60 14.47 11.17
CA TYR A 70 7.32 14.32 12.61
C TYR A 70 7.27 15.65 13.33
#